data_AF-A0A1V5LKB0-F1
#
_entry.id   AF-A0A1V5LKB0-F1
#
_cell.length_a   1.000
_cell.length_b   1.000
_cell.length_c   1.000
_cell.angle_alpha   90.00
_cell.angle_beta   90.00
_cell.angle_gamma   90.00
#
_symmetry.space_group_name_H-M   'P 1'
#
loop_
_entity.id
_entity.type
_entity.pdbx_description
1 polymer ?
#
loop_
_entity_poly.entity_id
_entity_poly.type
_entity_poly.pdbx_seq_one_letter_code
_entity_poly.pdbx_strand_id
1 'polypeptide(L)'
;MTEVFQRMWRLGCAMPELGLAMRPEPIARMHDYNVGMSLPNGAPNGLHDSNSRRTGGPDRTALDTRAAFRLDAGLPEELPPTSQFFAAAGQACLRDSWEPDAVYVTFDATTWGGAHCHLSRNAVQFTAYGRHLLLDPGTLTYEVSDPNMASGKSTRAHNTLNLNGWNQSQANPTGTRCHSLPGHDFVSSMYEGGYWPGEYTWGCWGGRGQGLFAEHHRMLLWVRERCVIVIDHLRKDHGTTPLLESNWQLSEGPVEIGTDRAVTHHQDANLLLLFPLLIPAMTLTVHEGEHDPPRGWLQGDGVFVPAPQLCLSTPEMEPLNAFLLTVLIPFRGPDAPGVTAVASLDEATALQYLRLDWADGSADELYATPRLEQAIGQYGELDTDAALLHLQRDAAGRVTRGLVVDGTYARPFSAEEKVEMGVWEF
;
A
#
# COMPACT_ATOMS: atom_id res chain seq x y z
N MET A 1 -15.87 8.81 16.51
CA MET A 1 -15.14 9.72 17.45
C MET A 1 -15.24 11.19 17.04
N THR A 2 -15.01 11.56 15.78
CA THR A 2 -15.04 12.97 15.30
C THR A 2 -16.30 13.74 15.71
N GLU A 3 -17.47 13.12 15.56
CA GLU A 3 -18.75 13.76 15.91
C GLU A 3 -18.85 14.15 17.39
N VAL A 4 -18.26 13.37 18.30
CA VAL A 4 -18.27 13.66 19.74
C VAL A 4 -17.53 14.98 20.01
N PHE A 5 -16.33 15.16 19.46
CA PHE A 5 -15.56 16.39 19.63
C PHE A 5 -16.23 17.59 18.95
N GLN A 6 -16.83 17.39 17.76
CA GLN A 6 -17.61 18.42 17.09
C GLN A 6 -18.81 18.89 17.96
N ARG A 7 -19.56 17.96 18.55
CA ARG A 7 -20.68 18.31 19.45
C ARG A 7 -20.20 19.06 20.68
N MET A 8 -19.07 18.65 21.26
CA MET A 8 -18.48 19.33 22.42
C MET A 8 -17.96 20.74 22.09
N TRP A 9 -17.37 20.93 20.91
CA TRP A 9 -16.99 22.24 20.41
C TRP A 9 -18.20 23.15 20.23
N ARG A 10 -19.26 22.67 19.55
CA ARG A 10 -20.52 23.42 19.40
C ARG A 10 -21.14 23.79 20.74
N LEU A 11 -21.11 22.86 21.70
CA LEU A 11 -21.60 23.10 23.05
C LEU A 11 -20.80 24.21 23.75
N GLY A 12 -19.46 24.21 23.61
CA GLY A 12 -18.61 25.28 24.13
C GLY A 12 -18.87 26.64 23.48
N CYS A 13 -19.17 26.68 22.19
CA CYS A 13 -19.58 27.90 21.49
C CYS A 13 -20.95 28.42 21.97
N ALA A 14 -21.92 27.51 22.17
CA ALA A 14 -23.27 27.86 22.59
C ALA A 14 -23.38 28.20 24.08
N MET A 15 -22.54 27.62 24.93
CA MET A 15 -22.54 27.77 26.39
C MET A 15 -21.12 28.03 26.93
N PRO A 16 -20.58 29.26 26.74
CA PRO A 16 -19.21 29.59 27.15
C PRO A 16 -18.93 29.37 28.65
N GLU A 17 -19.95 29.43 29.50
CA GLU A 17 -19.87 29.20 30.95
C GLU A 17 -19.44 27.78 31.33
N LEU A 18 -19.57 26.80 30.42
CA LEU A 18 -19.09 25.44 30.62
C LEU A 18 -17.56 25.32 30.59
N GLY A 19 -16.86 26.36 30.12
CA GLY A 19 -15.39 26.37 30.06
C GLY A 19 -14.80 25.36 29.07
N LEU A 20 -15.58 24.89 28.09
CA LEU A 20 -15.11 23.95 27.06
C LEU A 20 -14.23 24.69 26.05
N ALA A 21 -12.91 24.49 26.13
CA ALA A 21 -11.91 25.20 25.31
C ALA A 21 -11.44 24.37 24.10
N MET A 22 -12.35 23.72 23.38
CA MET A 22 -11.99 22.97 22.16
C MET A 22 -11.68 23.92 21.01
N ARG A 23 -10.63 23.63 20.25
CA ARG A 23 -10.29 24.36 19.04
C ARG A 23 -10.90 23.66 17.81
N PRO A 24 -11.42 24.39 16.82
CA PRO A 24 -12.02 23.78 15.63
C PRO A 24 -10.99 23.12 14.71
N GLU A 25 -9.74 23.60 14.66
CA GLU A 25 -8.74 23.13 13.69
C GLU A 25 -8.31 21.66 13.92
N PRO A 26 -8.08 21.18 15.16
CA PRO A 26 -7.88 19.75 15.40
C PRO A 26 -9.07 18.89 14.98
N ILE A 27 -10.30 19.36 15.18
CA ILE A 27 -11.52 18.62 14.79
C ILE A 27 -11.65 18.61 13.26
N ALA A 28 -11.30 19.71 12.58
CA ALA A 28 -11.25 19.78 11.12
C ALA A 28 -10.28 18.74 10.55
N ARG A 29 -9.09 18.56 11.18
CA ARG A 29 -8.14 17.52 10.78
C ARG A 29 -8.67 16.09 10.98
N MET A 30 -9.53 15.86 11.98
CA MET A 30 -10.19 14.56 12.14
C MET A 30 -11.18 14.29 10.99
N HIS A 31 -11.86 15.33 10.49
CA HIS A 31 -12.70 15.22 9.30
C HIS A 31 -11.87 15.03 8.02
N ASP A 32 -10.73 15.72 7.89
CA ASP A 32 -9.79 15.51 6.78
C ASP A 32 -9.28 14.06 6.75
N TYR A 33 -8.91 13.50 7.90
CA TYR A 33 -8.53 12.09 8.03
C TYR A 33 -9.65 11.14 7.61
N ASN A 34 -10.88 11.38 8.09
CA ASN A 34 -12.04 10.56 7.72
C ASN A 34 -12.30 10.58 6.20
N VAL A 35 -12.19 11.74 5.57
CA VAL A 35 -12.31 11.91 4.12
C VAL A 35 -11.16 11.25 3.37
N GLY A 36 -9.91 11.42 3.84
CA GLY A 36 -8.72 10.78 3.27
C GLY A 36 -8.84 9.25 3.29
N MET A 37 -9.36 8.68 4.37
CA MET A 37 -9.61 7.25 4.56
C MET A 37 -10.94 6.77 3.97
N SER A 38 -11.67 7.60 3.24
CA SER A 38 -12.85 7.15 2.49
C SER A 38 -12.44 6.71 1.09
N LEU A 39 -12.90 5.53 0.67
CA LEU A 39 -12.75 5.06 -0.72
C LEU A 39 -13.44 6.02 -1.70
N PRO A 40 -13.12 5.98 -3.00
CA PRO A 40 -13.79 6.78 -4.03
C PRO A 40 -15.33 6.71 -4.01
N ASN A 41 -15.89 5.54 -3.72
CA ASN A 41 -17.33 5.35 -3.60
C ASN A 41 -17.92 5.90 -2.28
N GLY A 42 -17.10 6.52 -1.42
CA GLY A 42 -17.49 7.10 -0.14
C GLY A 42 -17.53 6.14 1.05
N ALA A 43 -17.33 4.84 0.83
CA ALA A 43 -17.28 3.88 1.92
C ALA A 43 -16.02 4.09 2.78
N PRO A 44 -16.06 3.77 4.08
CA PRO A 44 -14.85 3.72 4.89
C PRO A 44 -13.83 2.77 4.27
N ASN A 45 -12.55 3.05 4.42
CA ASN A 45 -11.52 2.07 4.15
C ASN A 45 -11.66 0.87 5.13
N GLY A 46 -11.48 -0.35 4.62
CA GLY A 46 -11.54 -1.61 5.39
C GLY A 46 -10.29 -1.92 6.19
N LEU A 47 -9.37 -0.97 6.36
CA LEU A 47 -8.10 -1.16 7.08
C LEU A 47 -8.32 -1.52 8.55
N HIS A 48 -7.67 -2.59 9.00
CA HIS A 48 -7.77 -3.14 10.36
C HIS A 48 -9.20 -3.57 10.77
N ASP A 49 -9.63 -3.28 12.00
CA ASP A 49 -11.00 -3.50 12.50
C ASP A 49 -11.98 -2.46 11.92
N SER A 50 -11.96 -2.31 10.60
CA SER A 50 -12.88 -1.50 9.81
C SER A 50 -13.40 -2.35 8.67
N ASN A 51 -14.58 -2.01 8.17
CA ASN A 51 -15.22 -2.74 7.08
C ASN A 51 -15.55 -1.77 5.95
N SER A 52 -15.47 -2.27 4.73
CA SER A 52 -15.72 -1.47 3.54
C SER A 52 -16.72 -2.12 2.60
N ARG A 53 -17.38 -1.28 1.82
CA ARG A 53 -18.22 -1.70 0.71
C ARG A 53 -17.38 -1.65 -0.57
N ARG A 54 -17.15 -2.82 -1.16
CA ARG A 54 -16.22 -3.01 -2.29
C ARG A 54 -16.68 -2.41 -3.61
N THR A 55 -17.99 -2.26 -3.79
CA THR A 55 -18.64 -1.72 -5.00
C THR A 55 -19.82 -0.81 -4.61
N GLY A 56 -20.48 -0.21 -5.59
CA GLY A 56 -21.72 0.55 -5.37
C GLY A 56 -21.60 2.04 -5.65
N GLY A 57 -22.73 2.73 -5.55
CA GLY A 57 -22.85 4.15 -5.90
C GLY A 57 -22.16 5.08 -4.90
N PRO A 58 -21.86 6.32 -5.31
CA PRO A 58 -21.15 7.28 -4.47
C PRO A 58 -21.93 7.61 -3.20
N ASP A 59 -21.23 7.60 -2.08
CA ASP A 59 -21.66 8.15 -0.80
C ASP A 59 -20.84 9.42 -0.50
N ARG A 60 -21.50 10.55 -0.33
CA ARG A 60 -20.82 11.83 -0.05
C ARG A 60 -20.83 12.20 1.43
N THR A 61 -21.35 11.35 2.30
CA THR A 61 -21.57 11.66 3.72
C THR A 61 -20.32 12.20 4.41
N ALA A 62 -19.14 11.60 4.19
CA ALA A 62 -17.89 12.07 4.78
C ALA A 62 -17.48 13.48 4.28
N LEU A 63 -17.59 13.71 2.97
CA LEU A 63 -17.28 15.00 2.35
C LEU A 63 -18.25 16.09 2.80
N ASP A 64 -19.55 15.80 2.79
CA ASP A 64 -20.60 16.74 3.15
C ASP A 64 -20.54 17.08 4.64
N THR A 65 -20.26 16.09 5.50
CA THR A 65 -20.06 16.31 6.95
C THR A 65 -18.82 17.17 7.21
N ARG A 66 -17.72 16.94 6.49
CA ARG A 66 -16.50 17.76 6.56
C ARG A 66 -16.79 19.21 6.16
N ALA A 67 -17.44 19.41 5.01
CA ALA A 67 -17.78 20.73 4.49
C ALA A 67 -18.68 21.49 5.48
N ALA A 68 -19.75 20.84 5.95
CA ALA A 68 -20.66 21.41 6.94
C ALA A 68 -19.96 21.81 8.24
N PHE A 69 -19.01 21.01 8.74
CA PHE A 69 -18.23 21.36 9.92
C PHE A 69 -17.30 22.56 9.66
N ARG A 70 -16.60 22.58 8.52
CA ARG A 70 -15.67 23.66 8.18
C ARG A 70 -16.41 24.99 8.00
N LEU A 71 -17.57 24.98 7.35
CA LEU A 71 -18.45 26.13 7.23
C LEU A 71 -18.89 26.66 8.61
N ASP A 72 -19.38 25.77 9.47
CA ASP A 72 -19.81 26.11 10.84
C ASP A 72 -18.66 26.70 11.68
N ALA A 73 -17.43 26.21 11.47
CA ALA A 73 -16.23 26.68 12.15
C ALA A 73 -15.57 27.91 11.50
N GLY A 74 -16.09 28.42 10.37
CA GLY A 74 -15.48 29.53 9.63
C GLY A 74 -14.12 29.18 9.00
N LEU A 75 -13.91 27.91 8.65
CA LEU A 75 -12.68 27.39 8.03
C LEU A 75 -12.87 27.21 6.52
N PRO A 76 -11.77 27.23 5.72
CA PRO A 76 -11.85 26.96 4.29
C PRO A 76 -12.47 25.60 3.98
N GLU A 77 -13.37 25.56 3.00
CA GLU A 77 -14.13 24.37 2.61
C GLU A 77 -13.45 23.54 1.51
N GLU A 78 -12.39 24.07 0.90
CA GLU A 78 -11.63 23.43 -0.18
C GLU A 78 -11.35 21.96 0.12
N LEU A 79 -11.48 21.12 -0.91
CA LEU A 79 -11.15 19.71 -0.81
C LEU A 79 -9.68 19.56 -0.41
N PRO A 80 -9.35 18.58 0.43
CA PRO A 80 -7.96 18.35 0.75
C PRO A 80 -7.21 17.85 -0.51
N PRO A 81 -5.87 17.91 -0.52
CA PRO A 81 -5.07 17.35 -1.60
C PRO A 81 -5.47 15.90 -1.90
N THR A 82 -5.34 15.50 -3.16
CA THR A 82 -5.64 14.13 -3.59
C THR A 82 -4.64 13.12 -3.04
N SER A 83 -3.43 13.55 -2.70
CA SER A 83 -2.47 12.71 -1.97
C SER A 83 -2.21 13.28 -0.59
N GLN A 84 -2.46 12.48 0.44
CA GLN A 84 -2.35 12.89 1.84
C GLN A 84 -1.55 11.85 2.62
N PHE A 85 -0.65 12.34 3.47
CA PHE A 85 0.07 11.50 4.43
C PHE A 85 -0.27 11.92 5.86
N PHE A 86 -0.85 10.99 6.61
CA PHE A 86 -1.18 11.18 8.01
C PHE A 86 -0.05 10.63 8.87
N ALA A 87 1.02 11.41 9.02
CA ALA A 87 2.25 10.98 9.68
C ALA A 87 2.04 10.42 11.11
N ALA A 88 1.11 10.98 11.88
CA ALA A 88 0.79 10.49 13.22
C ALA A 88 0.08 9.12 13.21
N ALA A 89 -0.65 8.80 12.14
CA ALA A 89 -1.27 7.49 11.95
C ALA A 89 -0.28 6.51 11.27
N GLY A 90 0.64 7.02 10.44
CA GLY A 90 1.51 6.21 9.59
C GLY A 90 0.81 5.75 8.31
N GLN A 91 -0.16 6.50 7.79
CA GLN A 91 -0.99 6.07 6.67
C GLN A 91 -0.93 7.08 5.52
N ALA A 92 -0.71 6.61 4.31
CA ALA A 92 -0.78 7.42 3.09
C ALA A 92 -2.05 7.07 2.30
N CYS A 93 -2.78 8.09 1.89
CA CYS A 93 -4.02 8.01 1.12
C CYS A 93 -3.81 8.77 -0.19
N LEU A 94 -3.64 8.06 -1.29
CA LEU A 94 -3.26 8.62 -2.60
C LEU A 94 -4.41 8.41 -3.57
N ARG A 95 -4.98 9.47 -4.16
CA ARG A 95 -5.94 9.40 -5.27
C ARG A 95 -5.56 10.30 -6.43
N ASP A 96 -6.15 10.04 -7.59
CA ASP A 96 -5.99 10.87 -8.79
C ASP A 96 -7.01 12.01 -8.82
N SER A 97 -8.19 11.79 -8.23
CA SER A 97 -9.30 12.74 -8.18
C SER A 97 -10.22 12.43 -6.99
N TRP A 98 -11.24 13.25 -6.79
CA TRP A 98 -12.31 13.02 -5.81
C TRP A 98 -13.56 12.38 -6.44
N GLU A 99 -13.46 11.92 -7.69
CA GLU A 99 -14.57 11.32 -8.41
C GLU A 99 -14.82 9.87 -7.95
N PRO A 100 -16.05 9.35 -8.10
CA PRO A 100 -16.40 8.01 -7.62
C PRO A 100 -15.63 6.85 -8.27
N ASP A 101 -15.03 7.08 -9.43
CA ASP A 101 -14.27 6.09 -10.20
C ASP A 101 -12.76 6.33 -10.18
N ALA A 102 -12.28 7.23 -9.31
CA ALA A 102 -10.88 7.53 -9.08
C ALA A 102 -10.04 6.27 -8.82
N VAL A 103 -8.78 6.29 -9.25
CA VAL A 103 -7.78 5.37 -8.71
C VAL A 103 -7.38 5.86 -7.32
N TYR A 104 -7.38 4.93 -6.36
CA TYR A 104 -7.07 5.20 -4.96
C TYR A 104 -6.19 4.10 -4.37
N VAL A 105 -5.08 4.49 -3.77
CA VAL A 105 -4.09 3.63 -3.14
C VAL A 105 -3.96 4.01 -1.67
N THR A 106 -3.99 3.02 -0.78
CA THR A 106 -3.63 3.20 0.62
C THR A 106 -2.34 2.46 0.93
N PHE A 107 -1.40 3.12 1.59
CA PHE A 107 -0.20 2.51 2.14
C PHE A 107 -0.28 2.51 3.66
N ASP A 108 -0.25 1.32 4.27
CA ASP A 108 -0.39 1.09 5.70
C ASP A 108 0.98 0.92 6.37
N ALA A 109 1.57 2.02 6.83
CA ALA A 109 2.71 2.03 7.74
C ALA A 109 2.26 2.32 9.19
N THR A 110 1.09 1.80 9.59
CA THR A 110 0.42 2.25 10.81
C THR A 110 1.29 2.14 12.07
N THR A 111 1.34 3.23 12.83
CA THR A 111 1.88 3.24 14.19
C THR A 111 0.93 2.45 15.10
N TRP A 112 1.46 1.51 15.87
CA TRP A 112 0.70 0.63 16.76
C TRP A 112 -0.19 1.42 17.72
N GLY A 113 -1.50 1.30 17.51
CA GLY A 113 -2.53 2.03 18.25
C GLY A 113 -3.32 1.19 19.26
N GLY A 114 -3.08 -0.12 19.34
CA GLY A 114 -3.76 -1.02 20.27
C GLY A 114 -4.43 -2.21 19.58
N ALA A 115 -5.35 -2.88 20.29
CA ALA A 115 -5.85 -4.20 19.90
C ALA A 115 -6.73 -4.23 18.63
N HIS A 116 -7.21 -3.06 18.21
CA HIS A 116 -7.91 -2.89 16.94
C HIS A 116 -6.98 -2.74 15.73
N CYS A 117 -5.66 -2.62 15.93
CA CYS A 117 -4.68 -2.64 14.84
C CYS A 117 -4.38 -4.08 14.42
N HIS A 118 -4.23 -4.30 13.13
CA HIS A 118 -3.75 -5.56 12.59
C HIS A 118 -2.22 -5.58 12.47
N LEU A 119 -1.66 -6.77 12.28
CA LEU A 119 -0.22 -6.98 12.10
C LEU A 119 0.16 -6.85 10.62
N SER A 120 -0.15 -5.68 10.05
CA SER A 120 -0.22 -5.41 8.60
C SER A 120 0.75 -4.32 8.12
N ARG A 121 1.91 -4.15 8.76
CA ARG A 121 2.86 -3.07 8.37
C ARG A 121 3.29 -3.26 6.92
N ASN A 122 3.41 -2.13 6.24
CA ASN A 122 3.71 -2.01 4.82
C ASN A 122 2.63 -2.61 3.90
N ALA A 123 1.40 -2.86 4.39
CA ALA A 123 0.32 -3.34 3.54
C ALA A 123 -0.13 -2.27 2.54
N VAL A 124 -0.56 -2.72 1.35
CA VAL A 124 -1.07 -1.86 0.29
C VAL A 124 -2.51 -2.24 -0.04
N GLN A 125 -3.35 -1.26 -0.31
CA GLN A 125 -4.71 -1.49 -0.79
C GLN A 125 -4.95 -0.65 -2.03
N PHE A 126 -5.78 -1.14 -2.94
CA PHE A 126 -5.91 -0.58 -4.27
C PHE A 126 -7.38 -0.60 -4.73
N THR A 127 -7.89 0.56 -5.11
CA THR A 127 -9.22 0.76 -5.70
C THR A 127 -9.03 1.46 -7.03
N ALA A 128 -9.77 1.03 -8.03
CA ALA A 128 -9.86 1.77 -9.28
C ALA A 128 -11.26 1.61 -9.85
N TYR A 129 -11.71 2.63 -10.58
CA TYR A 129 -12.83 2.47 -11.52
C TYR A 129 -14.15 2.05 -10.85
N GLY A 130 -14.32 2.40 -9.58
CA GLY A 130 -15.51 2.11 -8.76
C GLY A 130 -15.47 0.76 -8.02
N ARG A 131 -14.36 0.01 -8.10
CA ARG A 131 -14.16 -1.27 -7.43
C ARG A 131 -12.91 -1.27 -6.55
N HIS A 132 -13.06 -1.79 -5.34
CA HIS A 132 -11.93 -2.13 -4.50
C HIS A 132 -11.33 -3.47 -4.96
N LEU A 133 -10.10 -3.46 -5.49
CA LEU A 133 -9.48 -4.59 -6.22
C LEU A 133 -8.47 -5.36 -5.37
N LEU A 134 -7.70 -4.64 -4.55
CA LEU A 134 -6.75 -5.20 -3.58
C LEU A 134 -7.11 -4.66 -2.20
N LEU A 135 -7.41 -5.56 -1.25
CA LEU A 135 -8.15 -5.21 -0.04
C LEU A 135 -7.44 -5.64 1.23
N ASP A 136 -7.80 -4.98 2.32
CA ASP A 136 -7.65 -5.53 3.67
C ASP A 136 -8.80 -6.53 3.92
N PRO A 137 -8.59 -7.64 4.65
CA PRO A 137 -9.67 -8.55 5.03
C PRO A 137 -10.78 -7.87 5.84
N GLY A 138 -10.45 -6.76 6.52
CA GLY A 138 -11.32 -6.10 7.47
C GLY A 138 -11.42 -6.89 8.77
N THR A 139 -12.47 -6.60 9.55
CA THR A 139 -12.60 -7.15 10.92
C THR A 139 -12.74 -8.67 10.94
N LEU A 140 -13.42 -9.26 9.94
CA LEU A 140 -13.98 -10.62 9.93
C LEU A 140 -14.92 -10.87 11.12
N THR A 141 -14.38 -11.07 12.33
CA THR A 141 -15.17 -11.36 13.53
C THR A 141 -14.44 -10.98 14.81
N TYR A 142 -15.22 -10.67 15.84
CA TYR A 142 -14.73 -10.45 17.21
C TYR A 142 -14.86 -11.68 18.10
N GLU A 143 -15.43 -12.77 17.58
CA GLU A 143 -15.57 -14.03 18.31
C GLU A 143 -14.22 -14.72 18.41
N VAL A 144 -13.63 -14.72 19.61
CA VAL A 144 -12.27 -15.26 19.85
C VAL A 144 -12.18 -16.76 19.55
N SER A 145 -13.31 -17.48 19.66
CA SER A 145 -13.35 -18.90 19.33
C SER A 145 -13.42 -19.19 17.82
N ASP A 146 -13.69 -18.19 16.98
CA ASP A 146 -13.68 -18.32 15.53
C ASP A 146 -12.24 -18.11 14.99
N PRO A 147 -11.64 -19.09 14.31
CA PRO A 147 -10.30 -18.97 13.74
C PRO A 147 -10.11 -17.77 12.79
N ASN A 148 -11.20 -17.28 12.18
CA ASN A 148 -11.14 -16.10 11.32
C ASN A 148 -10.79 -14.82 12.07
N MET A 149 -11.03 -14.73 13.38
CA MET A 149 -10.57 -13.59 14.17
C MET A 149 -9.04 -13.49 14.13
N ALA A 150 -8.36 -14.61 14.41
CA ALA A 150 -6.90 -14.66 14.41
C ALA A 150 -6.35 -14.51 12.98
N SER A 151 -7.00 -15.12 11.99
CA SER A 151 -6.59 -15.01 10.59
C SER A 151 -6.70 -13.58 10.06
N GLY A 152 -7.83 -12.90 10.28
CA GLY A 152 -8.05 -11.52 9.82
C GLY A 152 -7.05 -10.52 10.38
N LYS A 153 -6.57 -10.73 11.62
CA LYS A 153 -5.54 -9.88 12.24
C LYS A 153 -4.11 -10.29 11.89
N SER A 154 -3.91 -11.44 11.24
CA SER A 154 -2.60 -12.00 10.94
C SER A 154 -1.91 -11.27 9.79
N THR A 155 -0.58 -11.27 9.76
CA THR A 155 0.18 -10.66 8.65
C THR A 155 -0.15 -11.31 7.30
N ARG A 156 -0.39 -12.62 7.27
CA ARG A 156 -0.73 -13.39 6.08
C ARG A 156 -2.02 -12.93 5.39
N ALA A 157 -2.96 -12.35 6.12
CA ALA A 157 -4.22 -11.90 5.53
C ALA A 157 -4.08 -10.57 4.75
N HIS A 158 -2.94 -9.88 4.86
CA HIS A 158 -2.74 -8.54 4.32
C HIS A 158 -1.76 -8.53 3.16
N ASN A 159 -1.81 -7.47 2.35
CA ASN A 159 -0.99 -7.29 1.17
C ASN A 159 0.45 -6.90 1.52
N THR A 160 1.19 -7.77 2.20
CA THR A 160 2.55 -7.53 2.71
C THR A 160 3.37 -8.83 2.75
N LEU A 161 4.61 -8.73 3.24
CA LEU A 161 5.51 -9.87 3.37
C LEU A 161 5.45 -10.48 4.76
N ASN A 162 5.59 -11.81 4.81
CA ASN A 162 5.83 -12.53 6.06
C ASN A 162 6.90 -13.61 5.91
N LEU A 163 7.36 -14.11 7.05
CA LEU A 163 8.30 -15.23 7.16
C LEU A 163 7.60 -16.39 7.85
N ASN A 164 7.68 -17.62 7.33
CA ASN A 164 7.09 -18.84 7.92
C ASN A 164 5.55 -18.82 8.10
N GLY A 165 4.84 -17.92 7.43
CA GLY A 165 3.44 -17.65 7.73
C GLY A 165 3.21 -16.94 9.06
N TRP A 166 4.27 -16.36 9.64
CA TRP A 166 4.24 -15.80 10.98
C TRP A 166 3.79 -14.34 11.01
N ASN A 167 3.35 -13.94 12.19
CA ASN A 167 2.86 -12.60 12.44
C ASN A 167 4.02 -11.64 12.68
N GLN A 168 4.01 -10.51 11.98
CA GLN A 168 4.77 -9.33 12.36
C GLN A 168 4.49 -8.95 13.80
N SER A 169 5.45 -8.29 14.40
CA SER A 169 5.32 -7.67 15.69
C SER A 169 4.55 -6.35 15.65
N GLN A 170 4.23 -5.87 16.85
CA GLN A 170 3.63 -4.56 17.07
C GLN A 170 4.64 -3.41 16.90
N ALA A 171 5.81 -3.67 16.32
CA ALA A 171 6.80 -2.64 16.05
C ALA A 171 6.22 -1.57 15.12
N ASN A 172 6.61 -0.33 15.38
CA ASN A 172 6.25 0.80 14.53
C ASN A 172 7.24 0.86 13.37
N PRO A 173 6.75 1.10 12.14
CA PRO A 173 7.65 1.42 11.05
C PRO A 173 8.50 2.66 11.34
N THR A 174 9.71 2.67 10.80
CA THR A 174 10.66 3.78 10.84
C THR A 174 10.85 4.35 9.44
N GLY A 175 11.35 5.58 9.35
CA GLY A 175 11.69 6.20 8.06
C GLY A 175 10.53 6.40 7.09
N THR A 176 9.27 6.34 7.56
CA THR A 176 8.11 6.49 6.68
C THR A 176 8.08 7.88 6.05
N ARG A 177 8.12 7.92 4.72
CA ARG A 177 8.04 9.14 3.92
C ARG A 177 7.03 8.99 2.81
N CYS A 178 6.35 10.07 2.47
CA CYS A 178 5.36 10.15 1.41
C CYS A 178 5.52 11.48 0.69
N HIS A 179 5.62 11.43 -0.63
CA HIS A 179 5.79 12.59 -1.50
C HIS A 179 4.76 12.51 -2.63
N SER A 180 4.16 13.65 -2.95
CA SER A 180 3.23 13.79 -4.07
C SER A 180 3.75 14.86 -5.01
N LEU A 181 3.79 14.52 -6.29
CA LEU A 181 4.40 15.29 -7.37
C LEU A 181 3.50 15.21 -8.61
N PRO A 182 3.62 16.16 -9.55
CA PRO A 182 2.98 16.03 -10.85
C PRO A 182 3.23 14.67 -11.53
N GLY A 183 2.20 13.82 -11.55
CA GLY A 183 2.27 12.51 -12.21
C GLY A 183 2.91 11.38 -11.39
N HIS A 184 3.44 11.66 -10.20
CA HIS A 184 4.07 10.66 -9.35
C HIS A 184 3.65 10.80 -7.89
N ASP A 185 3.42 9.67 -7.24
CA ASP A 185 3.42 9.60 -5.77
C ASP A 185 4.43 8.55 -5.32
N PHE A 186 5.17 8.86 -4.27
CA PHE A 186 6.21 7.98 -3.73
C PHE A 186 6.01 7.81 -2.23
N VAL A 187 5.96 6.55 -1.78
CA VAL A 187 5.91 6.18 -0.37
C VAL A 187 7.03 5.20 -0.07
N SER A 188 7.69 5.35 1.07
CA SER A 188 8.74 4.46 1.55
C SER A 188 8.51 4.21 3.03
N SER A 189 8.71 2.98 3.49
CA SER A 189 8.53 2.60 4.90
C SER A 189 9.40 1.41 5.25
N MET A 190 10.00 1.45 6.44
CA MET A 190 10.84 0.38 6.97
C MET A 190 10.17 -0.26 8.18
N TYR A 191 9.93 -1.56 8.14
CA TYR A 191 9.52 -2.35 9.30
C TYR A 191 10.74 -3.11 9.84
N GLU A 192 11.11 -2.88 11.09
CA GLU A 192 12.21 -3.57 11.78
C GLU A 192 11.65 -4.25 13.02
N GLY A 193 11.47 -5.57 12.97
CA GLY A 193 10.80 -6.24 14.07
C GLY A 193 10.77 -7.75 13.99
N GLY A 194 10.11 -8.33 14.99
CA GLY A 194 9.95 -9.77 15.11
C GLY A 194 8.87 -10.32 14.19
N TYR A 195 9.06 -11.55 13.72
CA TYR A 195 8.05 -12.42 13.14
C TYR A 195 7.86 -13.60 14.08
N TRP A 196 6.63 -13.94 14.47
CA TRP A 196 6.34 -15.00 15.44
C TRP A 196 5.22 -15.97 15.05
N PRO A 197 5.33 -17.26 15.40
CA PRO A 197 4.32 -18.27 15.05
C PRO A 197 2.99 -18.11 15.79
N GLY A 198 2.98 -17.40 16.93
CA GLY A 198 1.80 -17.28 17.79
C GLY A 198 0.63 -16.55 17.12
N GLU A 199 -0.58 -17.03 17.40
CA GLU A 199 -1.82 -16.35 17.02
C GLU A 199 -1.97 -15.00 17.71
N TYR A 200 -2.63 -14.07 17.02
CA TYR A 200 -2.96 -12.76 17.54
C TYR A 200 -4.46 -12.50 17.40
N THR A 201 -5.15 -12.36 18.54
CA THR A 201 -6.55 -11.93 18.60
C THR A 201 -6.62 -10.54 19.21
N TRP A 202 -7.00 -10.41 20.48
CA TRP A 202 -6.87 -9.15 21.25
C TRP A 202 -5.48 -8.99 21.88
N GLY A 203 -4.63 -10.01 21.72
CA GLY A 203 -3.33 -10.17 22.36
C GLY A 203 -2.70 -11.49 21.94
N CYS A 204 -1.45 -11.73 22.34
CA CYS A 204 -0.76 -13.01 22.15
C CYS A 204 -0.99 -13.93 23.36
N TRP A 205 -2.23 -14.38 23.59
CA TRP A 205 -2.60 -15.12 24.81
C TRP A 205 -1.90 -16.48 24.93
N GLY A 206 -1.66 -17.15 23.80
CA GLY A 206 -0.88 -18.39 23.73
C GLY A 206 0.64 -18.19 23.81
N GLY A 207 1.09 -16.94 23.98
CA GLY A 207 2.49 -16.57 23.86
C GLY A 207 2.93 -16.41 22.40
N ARG A 208 4.12 -15.83 22.20
CA ARG A 208 4.67 -15.56 20.86
C ARG A 208 5.49 -16.74 20.30
N GLY A 209 5.97 -17.65 21.16
CA GLY A 209 6.95 -18.65 20.76
C GLY A 209 8.33 -18.04 20.43
N GLN A 210 9.19 -18.82 19.77
CA GLN A 210 10.49 -18.34 19.28
C GLN A 210 10.30 -17.66 17.92
N GLY A 211 10.45 -16.34 17.90
CA GLY A 211 10.37 -15.54 16.68
C GLY A 211 11.72 -15.34 16.01
N LEU A 212 11.68 -14.72 14.84
CA LEU A 212 12.82 -14.29 14.04
C LEU A 212 12.80 -12.78 13.92
N PHE A 213 13.96 -12.13 13.90
CA PHE A 213 14.04 -10.72 13.52
C PHE A 213 14.23 -10.61 12.00
N ALA A 214 13.58 -9.62 11.39
CA ALA A 214 13.86 -9.24 10.02
C ALA A 214 13.52 -7.75 9.80
N GLU A 215 14.15 -7.19 8.78
CA GLU A 215 13.89 -5.86 8.26
C GLU A 215 13.09 -6.01 6.96
N HIS A 216 12.00 -5.26 6.81
CA HIS A 216 11.19 -5.21 5.60
C HIS A 216 11.04 -3.76 5.16
N HIS A 217 11.77 -3.40 4.12
CA HIS A 217 11.61 -2.13 3.44
C HIS A 217 10.64 -2.30 2.27
N ARG A 218 9.61 -1.45 2.24
CA ARG A 218 8.73 -1.36 1.09
C ARG A 218 8.69 0.06 0.57
N MET A 219 8.85 0.18 -0.74
CA MET A 219 8.57 1.39 -1.49
C MET A 219 7.35 1.18 -2.38
N LEU A 220 6.57 2.23 -2.55
CA LEU A 220 5.46 2.30 -3.48
C LEU A 220 5.67 3.53 -4.35
N LEU A 221 5.84 3.30 -5.65
CA LEU A 221 5.87 4.35 -6.66
C LEU A 221 4.59 4.26 -7.49
N TRP A 222 3.72 5.24 -7.36
CA TRP A 222 2.58 5.38 -8.25
C TRP A 222 2.95 6.29 -9.42
N VAL A 223 3.03 5.72 -10.61
CA VAL A 223 3.11 6.45 -11.87
C VAL A 223 1.69 6.68 -12.35
N ARG A 224 1.17 7.89 -12.15
CA ARG A 224 -0.24 8.21 -12.39
C ARG A 224 -0.61 7.89 -13.84
N GLU A 225 -1.86 7.45 -14.01
CA GLU A 225 -2.43 7.00 -15.30
C GLU A 225 -1.78 5.75 -15.90
N ARG A 226 -0.77 5.15 -15.24
CA ARG A 226 -0.09 3.94 -15.72
C ARG A 226 -0.18 2.78 -14.74
N CYS A 227 0.58 2.84 -13.66
CA CYS A 227 0.77 1.69 -12.77
C CYS A 227 1.25 2.09 -11.38
N VAL A 228 1.10 1.18 -10.42
CA VAL A 228 1.79 1.24 -9.14
C VAL A 228 2.89 0.19 -9.13
N ILE A 229 4.11 0.59 -8.80
CA ILE A 229 5.25 -0.29 -8.63
C ILE A 229 5.53 -0.42 -7.14
N VAL A 230 5.47 -1.66 -6.64
CA VAL A 230 5.82 -2.02 -5.27
C VAL A 230 7.19 -2.68 -5.29
N ILE A 231 8.10 -2.13 -4.49
CA ILE A 231 9.49 -2.57 -4.41
C ILE A 231 9.73 -3.04 -2.99
N ASP A 232 10.01 -4.34 -2.85
CA ASP A 232 10.24 -4.97 -1.57
C ASP A 232 11.69 -5.40 -1.42
N HIS A 233 12.28 -5.02 -0.29
CA HIS A 233 13.54 -5.56 0.18
C HIS A 233 13.34 -6.12 1.60
N LEU A 234 13.53 -7.42 1.75
CA LEU A 234 13.51 -8.08 3.05
C LEU A 234 14.92 -8.56 3.39
N ARG A 235 15.38 -8.25 4.61
CA ARG A 235 16.63 -8.76 5.17
C ARG A 235 16.33 -9.57 6.41
N LYS A 236 16.66 -10.85 6.39
CA LYS A 236 16.48 -11.74 7.55
C LYS A 236 17.68 -11.72 8.49
N ASP A 237 17.53 -12.33 9.66
CA ASP A 237 18.65 -12.57 10.58
C ASP A 237 19.61 -13.67 10.07
N HIS A 238 20.88 -13.57 10.47
CA HIS A 238 21.92 -14.51 10.08
C HIS A 238 21.66 -15.92 10.64
N GLY A 239 21.99 -16.96 9.87
CA GLY A 239 21.85 -18.35 10.30
C GLY A 239 20.42 -18.89 10.31
N THR A 240 19.46 -18.15 9.75
CA THR A 240 18.06 -18.56 9.62
C THR A 240 17.73 -18.77 8.15
N THR A 241 16.82 -19.68 7.82
CA THR A 241 16.37 -19.99 6.44
C THR A 241 14.84 -20.10 6.38
N PRO A 242 14.11 -19.03 6.78
CA PRO A 242 12.64 -19.06 6.80
C PRO A 242 12.07 -19.20 5.39
N LEU A 243 10.85 -19.68 5.28
CA LEU A 243 10.06 -19.51 4.06
C LEU A 243 9.62 -18.03 3.98
N LEU A 244 9.61 -17.44 2.79
CA LEU A 244 9.10 -16.08 2.59
C LEU A 244 7.77 -16.17 1.84
N GLU A 245 6.75 -15.46 2.31
CA GLU A 245 5.50 -15.28 1.57
C GLU A 245 5.27 -13.80 1.24
N SER A 246 4.91 -13.51 -0.02
CA SER A 246 4.30 -12.26 -0.44
C SER A 246 2.82 -12.50 -0.71
N ASN A 247 1.95 -11.87 0.09
CA ASN A 247 0.51 -12.08 0.03
C ASN A 247 -0.18 -10.92 -0.69
N TRP A 248 -1.23 -11.23 -1.47
CA TRP A 248 -2.07 -10.26 -2.15
C TRP A 248 -3.55 -10.70 -2.12
N GLN A 249 -4.36 -10.09 -1.26
CA GLN A 249 -5.78 -10.32 -1.10
C GLN A 249 -6.60 -9.52 -2.13
N LEU A 250 -7.20 -10.22 -3.09
CA LEU A 250 -8.03 -9.65 -4.14
C LEU A 250 -9.50 -9.57 -3.71
N SER A 251 -10.30 -8.82 -4.47
CA SER A 251 -11.76 -8.87 -4.36
C SER A 251 -12.29 -10.22 -4.84
N GLU A 252 -13.47 -10.59 -4.34
CA GLU A 252 -14.18 -11.78 -4.76
C GLU A 252 -14.44 -11.77 -6.28
N GLY A 253 -14.14 -12.90 -6.93
CA GLY A 253 -14.32 -13.05 -8.36
C GLY A 253 -13.20 -13.86 -9.01
N PRO A 254 -13.30 -14.08 -10.33
CA PRO A 254 -12.34 -14.88 -11.07
C PRO A 254 -10.97 -14.19 -11.15
N VAL A 255 -9.92 -14.97 -10.94
CA VAL A 255 -8.53 -14.60 -11.21
C VAL A 255 -7.87 -15.66 -12.09
N GLU A 256 -7.19 -15.21 -13.13
CA GLU A 256 -6.30 -16.03 -13.93
C GLU A 256 -4.86 -15.83 -13.43
N ILE A 257 -4.14 -16.91 -13.16
CA ILE A 257 -2.73 -16.86 -12.77
C ILE A 257 -1.83 -17.45 -13.86
N GLY A 258 -0.68 -16.81 -14.06
CA GLY A 258 0.46 -17.37 -14.79
C GLY A 258 1.59 -17.72 -13.83
N THR A 259 2.81 -17.91 -14.35
CA THR A 259 3.99 -18.14 -13.52
C THR A 259 4.42 -16.88 -12.76
N ASP A 260 4.28 -15.72 -13.40
CA ASP A 260 4.81 -14.42 -12.98
C ASP A 260 3.77 -13.30 -13.12
N ARG A 261 2.48 -13.65 -13.23
CA ARG A 261 1.39 -12.69 -13.37
C ARG A 261 0.08 -13.19 -12.79
N ALA A 262 -0.83 -12.26 -12.49
CA ALA A 262 -2.24 -12.56 -12.20
C ALA A 262 -3.15 -11.48 -12.81
N VAL A 263 -4.34 -11.88 -13.25
CA VAL A 263 -5.32 -10.99 -13.92
C VAL A 263 -6.70 -11.23 -13.34
N THR A 264 -7.35 -10.18 -12.83
CA THR A 264 -8.77 -10.27 -12.43
C THR A 264 -9.71 -10.08 -13.62
N HIS A 265 -10.86 -10.74 -13.58
CA HIS A 265 -11.85 -10.78 -14.66
C HIS A 265 -13.27 -10.40 -14.19
N HIS A 266 -13.39 -9.28 -13.50
CA HIS A 266 -14.65 -8.63 -13.20
C HIS A 266 -15.25 -7.94 -14.43
N GLN A 267 -16.56 -7.65 -14.38
CA GLN A 267 -17.29 -7.04 -15.48
C GLN A 267 -17.01 -5.53 -15.65
N ASP A 268 -16.56 -4.86 -14.60
CA ASP A 268 -16.51 -3.40 -14.46
C ASP A 268 -15.08 -2.84 -14.41
N ALA A 269 -14.23 -3.41 -13.56
CA ALA A 269 -12.88 -2.94 -13.26
C ALA A 269 -11.96 -4.09 -12.88
N ASN A 270 -10.75 -4.10 -13.43
CA ASN A 270 -9.82 -5.20 -13.31
C ASN A 270 -8.41 -4.75 -12.92
N LEU A 271 -7.60 -5.70 -12.47
CA LEU A 271 -6.22 -5.51 -12.04
C LEU A 271 -5.33 -6.56 -12.70
N LEU A 272 -4.27 -6.08 -13.35
CA LEU A 272 -3.14 -6.90 -13.78
C LEU A 272 -2.03 -6.74 -12.75
N LEU A 273 -1.57 -7.86 -12.19
CA LEU A 273 -0.39 -7.95 -11.34
C LEU A 273 0.72 -8.62 -12.15
N LEU A 274 1.89 -7.99 -12.22
CA LEU A 274 3.11 -8.56 -12.79
C LEU A 274 4.15 -8.71 -11.69
N PHE A 275 4.90 -9.81 -11.72
CA PHE A 275 5.96 -10.13 -10.76
C PHE A 275 7.33 -10.24 -11.49
N PRO A 276 7.86 -9.15 -12.05
CA PRO A 276 9.03 -9.20 -12.92
C PRO A 276 10.34 -9.56 -12.21
N LEU A 277 10.42 -9.33 -10.89
CA LEU A 277 11.55 -9.75 -10.07
C LEU A 277 11.04 -10.61 -8.93
N LEU A 278 11.41 -11.89 -8.95
CA LEU A 278 11.06 -12.91 -7.97
C LEU A 278 12.33 -13.56 -7.42
N ILE A 279 12.21 -14.14 -6.22
CA ILE A 279 13.24 -15.02 -5.67
C ILE A 279 13.24 -16.33 -6.48
N PRO A 280 14.41 -16.92 -6.79
CA PRO A 280 14.48 -18.25 -7.39
C PRO A 280 13.65 -19.28 -6.60
N ALA A 281 12.95 -20.16 -7.33
CA ALA A 281 12.05 -21.19 -6.77
C ALA A 281 10.78 -20.68 -6.07
N MET A 282 10.47 -19.38 -6.17
CA MET A 282 9.19 -18.85 -5.69
C MET A 282 8.04 -19.38 -6.56
N THR A 283 6.95 -19.80 -5.92
CA THR A 283 5.74 -20.29 -6.61
C THR A 283 4.54 -19.42 -6.28
N LEU A 284 3.71 -19.15 -7.28
CA LEU A 284 2.43 -18.46 -7.13
C LEU A 284 1.30 -19.46 -6.87
N THR A 285 0.58 -19.32 -5.76
CA THR A 285 -0.62 -20.08 -5.41
C THR A 285 -1.81 -19.14 -5.16
N VAL A 286 -3.02 -19.71 -5.21
CA VAL A 286 -4.27 -19.01 -4.87
C VAL A 286 -4.94 -19.75 -3.73
N HIS A 287 -5.25 -19.02 -2.66
CA HIS A 287 -6.04 -19.49 -1.52
C HIS A 287 -7.41 -18.80 -1.55
N GLU A 288 -8.49 -19.56 -1.42
CA GLU A 288 -9.85 -19.01 -1.47
C GLU A 288 -10.78 -19.82 -0.57
N GLY A 289 -11.33 -19.20 0.47
CA GLY A 289 -12.30 -19.84 1.36
C GLY A 289 -11.77 -21.03 2.15
N GLU A 290 -10.47 -21.07 2.47
CA GLU A 290 -9.86 -22.16 3.23
C GLU A 290 -10.21 -22.06 4.71
N HIS A 291 -10.33 -23.19 5.44
CA HIS A 291 -10.72 -23.19 6.85
C HIS A 291 -9.63 -23.67 7.81
N ASP A 292 -8.61 -24.40 7.32
CA ASP A 292 -7.55 -24.99 8.15
C ASP A 292 -6.19 -24.97 7.42
N PRO A 293 -5.37 -23.92 7.61
CA PRO A 293 -5.69 -22.68 8.32
C PRO A 293 -6.65 -21.77 7.52
N PRO A 294 -7.38 -20.83 8.15
CA PRO A 294 -8.25 -19.93 7.42
C PRO A 294 -7.48 -18.97 6.50
N ARG A 295 -7.79 -18.94 5.20
CA ARG A 295 -7.20 -18.03 4.20
C ARG A 295 -8.20 -17.68 3.10
N GLY A 296 -8.01 -16.51 2.48
CA GLY A 296 -8.82 -16.06 1.34
C GLY A 296 -10.26 -15.74 1.73
N TRP A 297 -10.43 -14.92 2.78
CA TRP A 297 -11.72 -14.46 3.28
C TRP A 297 -11.76 -12.93 3.36
N LEU A 298 -12.93 -12.37 3.03
CA LEU A 298 -13.24 -10.96 3.22
C LEU A 298 -14.47 -10.83 4.12
N GLN A 299 -14.56 -9.70 4.83
CA GLN A 299 -15.79 -9.31 5.48
C GLN A 299 -16.92 -9.09 4.45
N GLY A 300 -18.09 -9.70 4.68
CA GLY A 300 -19.35 -9.38 4.01
C GLY A 300 -20.44 -8.94 4.98
N ASP A 301 -21.64 -8.71 4.45
CA ASP A 301 -22.82 -8.31 5.23
C ASP A 301 -23.33 -9.50 6.05
N GLY A 302 -22.84 -9.62 7.28
CA GLY A 302 -23.24 -10.66 8.23
C GLY A 302 -22.66 -12.06 7.95
N VAL A 303 -21.83 -12.21 6.92
CA VAL A 303 -21.14 -13.47 6.55
C VAL A 303 -19.73 -13.17 6.03
N PHE A 304 -18.85 -14.17 6.03
CA PHE A 304 -17.56 -14.09 5.33
C PHE A 304 -17.72 -14.46 3.87
N VAL A 305 -17.02 -13.76 3.00
CA VAL A 305 -17.03 -13.99 1.55
C VAL A 305 -15.69 -14.61 1.16
N PRO A 306 -15.67 -15.79 0.53
CA PRO A 306 -14.43 -16.33 0.00
C PRO A 306 -13.93 -15.42 -1.13
N ALA A 307 -12.64 -15.12 -1.12
CA ALA A 307 -12.02 -14.29 -2.14
C ALA A 307 -10.56 -14.71 -2.38
N PRO A 308 -10.07 -14.63 -3.63
CA PRO A 308 -8.72 -15.06 -3.95
C PRO A 308 -7.65 -14.27 -3.18
N GLN A 309 -6.81 -15.00 -2.46
CA GLN A 309 -5.53 -14.51 -1.93
C GLN A 309 -4.41 -15.13 -2.74
N LEU A 310 -3.67 -14.31 -3.48
CA LEU A 310 -2.43 -14.74 -4.12
C LEU A 310 -1.35 -14.86 -3.05
N CYS A 311 -0.59 -15.95 -3.11
CA CYS A 311 0.61 -16.14 -2.29
C CYS A 311 1.77 -16.51 -3.20
N LEU A 312 2.78 -15.65 -3.26
CA LEU A 312 4.09 -16.02 -3.79
C LEU A 312 4.92 -16.53 -2.62
N SER A 313 5.39 -17.78 -2.67
CA SER A 313 6.13 -18.39 -1.56
C SER A 313 7.41 -19.05 -2.00
N THR A 314 8.49 -18.91 -1.23
CA THR A 314 9.68 -19.74 -1.34
C THR A 314 9.58 -20.94 -0.39
N PRO A 315 10.21 -22.10 -0.69
CA PRO A 315 10.34 -23.16 0.29
C PRO A 315 11.28 -22.76 1.45
N GLU A 316 12.43 -22.19 1.10
CA GLU A 316 13.42 -21.65 2.03
C GLU A 316 14.05 -20.40 1.38
N MET A 317 14.21 -19.34 2.16
CA MET A 317 14.98 -18.16 1.79
C MET A 317 16.42 -18.39 2.24
N GLU A 318 17.29 -18.90 1.37
CA GLU A 318 18.72 -19.06 1.70
C GLU A 318 19.45 -17.71 1.84
N PRO A 319 19.36 -16.78 0.87
CA PRO A 319 20.11 -15.54 0.91
C PRO A 319 19.71 -14.64 2.07
N LEU A 320 20.62 -13.80 2.56
CA LEU A 320 20.33 -12.84 3.62
C LEU A 320 19.28 -11.80 3.20
N ASN A 321 19.28 -11.44 1.91
CA ASN A 321 18.41 -10.44 1.33
C ASN A 321 17.48 -11.07 0.29
N ALA A 322 16.23 -10.63 0.26
CA ALA A 322 15.25 -10.94 -0.75
C ALA A 322 14.77 -9.64 -1.41
N PHE A 323 14.68 -9.65 -2.74
CA PHE A 323 14.23 -8.53 -3.54
C PHE A 323 13.04 -8.97 -4.38
N LEU A 324 11.95 -8.23 -4.31
CA LEU A 324 10.78 -8.46 -5.14
C LEU A 324 10.32 -7.16 -5.78
N LEU A 325 9.86 -7.25 -7.03
CA LEU A 325 9.17 -6.17 -7.72
C LEU A 325 7.79 -6.66 -8.12
N THR A 326 6.76 -5.89 -7.78
CA THR A 326 5.39 -6.12 -8.21
C THR A 326 4.85 -4.89 -8.90
N VAL A 327 4.18 -5.06 -10.04
CA VAL A 327 3.55 -3.97 -10.79
C VAL A 327 2.05 -4.20 -10.83
N LEU A 328 1.28 -3.21 -10.41
CA LEU A 328 -0.18 -3.21 -10.34
C LEU A 328 -0.72 -2.25 -11.40
N ILE A 329 -1.53 -2.78 -12.32
CA ILE A 329 -2.05 -2.01 -13.46
C ILE A 329 -3.58 -2.11 -13.49
N PRO A 330 -4.30 -1.03 -13.14
CA PRO A 330 -5.77 -1.02 -13.26
C PRO A 330 -6.19 -0.95 -14.72
N PHE A 331 -7.22 -1.71 -15.10
CA PHE A 331 -7.80 -1.60 -16.44
C PHE A 331 -9.32 -1.79 -16.42
N ARG A 332 -9.97 -1.36 -17.51
CA ARG A 332 -11.40 -1.57 -17.78
C ARG A 332 -11.56 -2.49 -18.97
N GLY A 333 -12.65 -3.25 -18.98
CA GLY A 333 -12.95 -4.18 -20.08
C GLY A 333 -12.31 -5.56 -19.89
N PRO A 334 -12.52 -6.45 -20.89
CA PRO A 334 -12.17 -7.87 -20.76
C PRO A 334 -10.69 -8.18 -21.01
N ASP A 335 -10.00 -7.31 -21.75
CA ASP A 335 -8.63 -7.57 -22.19
C ASP A 335 -7.63 -6.81 -21.30
N ALA A 336 -6.70 -7.57 -20.70
CA ALA A 336 -5.60 -6.99 -19.94
C ALA A 336 -4.73 -6.10 -20.85
N PRO A 337 -4.17 -4.99 -20.33
CA PRO A 337 -3.34 -4.09 -21.12
C PRO A 337 -2.09 -4.81 -21.64
N GLY A 338 -1.72 -4.52 -22.89
CA GLY A 338 -0.50 -5.02 -23.49
C GLY A 338 0.72 -4.34 -22.88
N VAL A 339 1.40 -5.03 -21.98
CA VAL A 339 2.63 -4.57 -21.34
C VAL A 339 3.58 -5.76 -21.16
N THR A 340 4.87 -5.54 -21.42
CA THR A 340 5.93 -6.50 -21.10
C THR A 340 6.75 -5.92 -19.96
N ALA A 341 7.05 -6.74 -18.95
CA ALA A 341 7.91 -6.34 -17.84
C ALA A 341 9.20 -7.16 -17.85
N VAL A 342 10.33 -6.48 -17.80
CA VAL A 342 11.66 -7.10 -17.67
C VAL A 342 12.33 -6.49 -16.46
N ALA A 343 12.77 -7.31 -15.52
CA ALA A 343 13.57 -6.84 -14.39
C ALA A 343 14.86 -7.64 -14.25
N SER A 344 15.82 -7.01 -13.58
CA SER A 344 17.10 -7.63 -13.23
C SER A 344 17.58 -7.10 -11.88
N LEU A 345 18.37 -7.93 -11.20
CA LEU A 345 19.09 -7.56 -10.00
C LEU A 345 20.60 -7.63 -10.30
N ASP A 346 21.32 -6.55 -10.05
CA ASP A 346 22.78 -6.58 -10.02
C ASP A 346 23.23 -7.15 -8.67
N GLU A 347 23.76 -8.36 -8.65
CA GLU A 347 24.16 -9.04 -7.39
C GLU A 347 25.31 -8.35 -6.64
N ALA A 348 26.13 -7.54 -7.32
CA ALA A 348 27.26 -6.88 -6.69
C ALA A 348 26.84 -5.61 -5.94
N THR A 349 25.86 -4.88 -6.48
CA THR A 349 25.38 -3.61 -5.95
C THR A 349 23.98 -3.70 -5.32
N ALA A 350 23.29 -4.83 -5.53
CA ALA A 350 21.88 -5.04 -5.23
C ALA A 350 20.93 -4.02 -5.91
N LEU A 351 21.40 -3.38 -6.99
CA LEU A 351 20.61 -2.48 -7.81
C LEU A 351 19.50 -3.26 -8.52
N GLN A 352 18.25 -2.86 -8.29
CA GLN A 352 17.10 -3.40 -8.98
C GLN A 352 16.79 -2.53 -10.20
N TYR A 353 16.64 -3.16 -11.35
CA TYR A 353 16.21 -2.54 -12.58
C TYR A 353 14.87 -3.15 -13.02
N LEU A 354 13.96 -2.30 -13.51
CA LEU A 354 12.71 -2.70 -14.14
C LEU A 354 12.49 -1.87 -15.39
N ARG A 355 12.06 -2.53 -16.47
CA ARG A 355 11.53 -1.92 -17.67
C ARG A 355 10.13 -2.43 -17.95
N LEU A 356 9.21 -1.50 -18.22
CA LEU A 356 7.86 -1.76 -18.72
C LEU A 356 7.78 -1.24 -20.16
N ASP A 357 7.50 -2.13 -21.11
CA ASP A 357 7.27 -1.78 -22.52
C ASP A 357 5.77 -1.86 -22.80
N TRP A 358 5.15 -0.73 -23.16
CA TRP A 358 3.71 -0.60 -23.37
C TRP A 358 3.32 -0.80 -24.84
N ALA A 359 2.09 -1.24 -25.07
CA ALA A 359 1.55 -1.48 -26.42
C ALA A 359 1.52 -0.23 -27.32
N ASP A 360 1.51 0.97 -26.73
CA ASP A 360 1.58 2.24 -27.47
C ASP A 360 3.02 2.62 -27.91
N GLY A 361 4.00 1.78 -27.57
CA GLY A 361 5.42 1.97 -27.83
C GLY A 361 6.16 2.78 -26.76
N SER A 362 5.46 3.38 -25.81
CA SER A 362 6.08 4.05 -24.67
C SER A 362 6.72 3.04 -23.71
N ALA A 363 7.60 3.51 -22.83
CA ALA A 363 8.22 2.67 -21.82
C ALA A 363 8.40 3.40 -20.49
N ASP A 364 8.40 2.65 -19.39
CA ASP A 364 8.84 3.13 -18.07
C ASP A 364 10.08 2.34 -17.65
N GLU A 365 11.09 3.03 -17.12
CA GLU A 365 12.30 2.43 -16.57
C GLU A 365 12.45 2.84 -15.11
N LEU A 366 12.81 1.90 -14.24
CA LEU A 366 13.04 2.11 -12.82
C LEU A 366 14.39 1.52 -12.43
N TYR A 367 15.15 2.30 -11.66
CA TYR A 367 16.39 1.92 -11.00
C TYR A 367 16.21 2.20 -9.51
N ALA A 368 16.43 1.20 -8.66
CA ALA A 368 16.24 1.37 -7.21
C ALA A 368 17.33 0.62 -6.43
N THR A 369 17.97 1.33 -5.50
CA THR A 369 18.90 0.71 -4.55
C THR A 369 18.15 0.19 -3.32
N PRO A 370 18.67 -0.84 -2.63
CA PRO A 370 18.08 -1.34 -1.41
C PRO A 370 18.01 -0.25 -0.35
N ARG A 371 16.86 -0.15 0.34
CA ARG A 371 16.64 0.78 1.48
C ARG A 371 16.90 2.25 1.20
N LEU A 372 17.11 2.62 -0.07
CA LEU A 372 17.47 3.97 -0.51
C LEU A 372 18.75 4.50 0.17
N GLU A 373 19.64 3.61 0.59
CA GLU A 373 20.80 3.95 1.42
C GLU A 373 22.08 4.20 0.61
N GLN A 374 22.04 3.87 -0.69
CA GLN A 374 23.16 4.03 -1.62
C GLN A 374 22.70 4.76 -2.87
N ALA A 375 23.60 5.53 -3.46
CA ALA A 375 23.44 6.03 -4.82
C ALA A 375 23.46 4.88 -5.83
N ILE A 376 22.69 5.00 -6.91
CA ILE A 376 22.76 4.14 -8.08
C ILE A 376 24.17 4.19 -8.69
N GLY A 377 24.79 5.37 -8.71
CA GLY A 377 26.11 5.57 -9.31
C GLY A 377 26.06 5.43 -10.84
N GLN A 378 27.06 4.76 -11.40
CA GLN A 378 27.17 4.54 -12.83
C GLN A 378 26.52 3.22 -13.24
N TYR A 379 25.51 3.28 -14.12
CA TYR A 379 24.86 2.11 -14.71
C TYR A 379 24.63 2.33 -16.21
N GLY A 380 25.45 1.70 -17.05
CA GLY A 380 25.43 1.97 -18.49
C GLY A 380 25.78 3.44 -18.79
N GLU A 381 24.87 4.16 -19.44
CA GLU A 381 25.00 5.60 -19.73
C GLU A 381 24.48 6.50 -18.60
N LEU A 382 23.79 5.93 -17.60
CA LEU A 382 23.28 6.64 -16.44
C LEU A 382 24.43 6.88 -15.44
N ASP A 383 24.50 8.10 -14.91
CA ASP A 383 25.36 8.47 -13.77
C ASP A 383 24.57 9.39 -12.84
N THR A 384 24.27 8.92 -11.63
CA THR A 384 23.44 9.64 -10.67
C THR A 384 23.83 9.30 -9.22
N ASP A 385 23.71 10.29 -8.33
CA ASP A 385 23.79 10.08 -6.88
C ASP A 385 22.44 9.72 -6.25
N ALA A 386 21.38 9.61 -7.04
CA ALA A 386 20.05 9.23 -6.59
C ALA A 386 20.00 7.79 -6.08
N ALA A 387 19.14 7.53 -5.11
CA ALA A 387 18.88 6.18 -4.61
C ALA A 387 17.78 5.45 -5.39
N LEU A 388 16.86 6.21 -6.00
CA LEU A 388 15.89 5.70 -6.95
C LEU A 388 15.73 6.68 -8.11
N LEU A 389 15.60 6.14 -9.32
CA LEU A 389 15.32 6.88 -10.54
C LEU A 389 14.23 6.17 -11.32
N HIS A 390 13.21 6.90 -11.74
CA HIS A 390 12.20 6.44 -12.69
C HIS A 390 12.18 7.35 -13.91
N LEU A 391 12.05 6.77 -15.11
CA LEU A 391 12.05 7.49 -16.39
C LEU A 391 10.89 7.01 -17.25
N GLN A 392 10.12 7.95 -17.81
CA GLN A 392 9.09 7.70 -18.82
C GLN A 392 9.62 8.04 -20.20
N ARG A 393 9.48 7.12 -21.13
CA ARG A 393 9.90 7.30 -22.53
C ARG A 393 8.72 7.22 -23.47
N ASP A 394 8.72 8.07 -24.49
CA ASP A 394 7.79 7.95 -25.60
C ASP A 394 8.19 6.83 -26.58
N ALA A 395 7.36 6.62 -27.60
CA ALA A 395 7.61 5.62 -28.65
C ALA A 395 8.87 5.88 -29.49
N ALA A 396 9.47 7.07 -29.41
CA ALA A 396 10.75 7.39 -30.04
C ALA A 396 11.94 7.17 -29.08
N GLY A 397 11.70 6.69 -27.86
CA GLY A 397 12.71 6.45 -26.83
C GLY A 397 13.17 7.70 -26.08
N ARG A 398 12.54 8.86 -26.32
CA ARG A 398 12.89 10.12 -25.66
C ARG A 398 12.31 10.12 -24.25
N VAL A 399 13.11 10.54 -23.26
CA VAL A 399 12.58 10.76 -21.90
C VAL A 399 11.64 11.96 -21.93
N THR A 400 10.45 11.78 -21.35
CA THR A 400 9.35 12.78 -21.34
C THR A 400 8.95 13.19 -19.93
N ARG A 401 9.30 12.38 -18.93
CA ARG A 401 9.15 12.67 -17.51
C ARG A 401 10.11 11.78 -16.75
N GLY A 402 10.59 12.23 -15.60
CA GLY A 402 11.35 11.41 -14.68
C GLY A 402 11.06 11.74 -13.22
N LEU A 403 11.38 10.81 -12.33
CA LEU A 403 11.40 11.00 -10.89
C LEU A 403 12.77 10.59 -10.37
N VAL A 404 13.42 11.48 -9.64
CA VAL A 404 14.62 11.19 -8.85
C VAL A 404 14.24 11.12 -7.38
N VAL A 405 14.83 10.21 -6.60
CA VAL A 405 14.68 10.18 -5.13
C VAL A 405 16.07 10.20 -4.50
N ASP A 406 16.25 11.10 -3.53
CA ASP A 406 17.49 11.33 -2.79
C ASP A 406 18.72 11.62 -3.68
N GLY A 407 18.52 12.20 -4.86
CA GLY A 407 19.59 12.58 -5.77
C GLY A 407 19.87 14.08 -5.75
N THR A 408 20.98 14.48 -6.36
CA THR A 408 21.28 15.86 -6.74
C THR A 408 21.59 16.06 -8.22
N TYR A 409 21.83 14.98 -8.96
CA TYR A 409 21.95 14.98 -10.42
C TYR A 409 21.56 13.62 -11.00
N ALA A 410 21.16 13.57 -12.28
CA ALA A 410 21.08 12.32 -13.03
C ALA A 410 21.47 12.57 -14.50
N ARG A 411 22.69 12.21 -14.88
CA ARG A 411 23.18 12.37 -16.25
C ARG A 411 22.67 11.23 -17.14
N PRO A 412 22.34 11.49 -18.41
CA PRO A 412 22.58 12.74 -19.16
C PRO A 412 21.48 13.80 -19.02
N PHE A 413 20.53 13.63 -18.10
CA PHE A 413 19.37 14.52 -17.96
C PHE A 413 19.73 15.80 -17.19
N SER A 414 19.02 16.88 -17.50
CA SER A 414 19.15 18.17 -16.82
C SER A 414 17.81 18.52 -16.20
N ALA A 415 17.78 18.79 -14.89
CA ALA A 415 16.53 19.03 -14.18
C ALA A 415 15.88 20.35 -14.57
N GLU A 416 14.56 20.34 -14.73
CA GLU A 416 13.75 21.54 -14.95
C GLU A 416 13.12 22.04 -13.65
N GLU A 417 12.76 21.14 -12.72
CA GLU A 417 12.15 21.49 -11.43
C GLU A 417 12.75 20.71 -10.24
N LYS A 418 12.83 21.40 -9.09
CA LYS A 418 13.31 20.86 -7.80
C LYS A 418 12.19 20.96 -6.78
N VAL A 419 11.84 19.86 -6.13
CA VAL A 419 10.98 19.86 -4.95
C VAL A 419 11.83 19.53 -3.71
N GLU A 420 11.53 20.12 -2.54
CA GLU A 420 12.37 19.99 -1.35
C GLU A 420 12.66 18.52 -0.97
N MET A 421 13.91 18.27 -0.55
CA MET A 421 14.50 16.98 -0.14
C MET A 421 14.94 15.99 -1.25
N GLY A 422 15.41 16.49 -2.40
CA GLY A 422 16.19 15.67 -3.34
C GLY A 422 15.35 14.90 -4.35
N VAL A 423 14.13 15.38 -4.61
CA VAL A 423 13.24 14.85 -5.65
C VAL A 423 13.17 15.80 -6.85
N TRP A 424 13.36 15.26 -8.05
CA TRP A 424 13.57 16.03 -9.29
C TRP A 424 12.68 15.53 -10.42
N GLU A 425 12.20 16.46 -11.23
CA GLU A 425 11.57 16.22 -12.53
C GLU A 425 12.52 16.65 -13.66
N PHE A 426 12.50 15.86 -14.74
CA PHE A 426 13.31 16.05 -15.96
C PHE A 426 12.44 16.16 -17.19
#